data_AF-A0A7S0PKH6-F1
#
_entry.id   AF-A0A7S0PKH6-F1
#
_cell.length_a   1.000
_cell.length_b   1.000
_cell.length_c   1.000
_cell.angle_alpha   90.00
_cell.angle_beta   90.00
_cell.angle_gamma   90.00
#
_symmetry.space_group_name_H-M   'P 1'
#
loop_
_entity.id
_entity.type
_entity.pdbx_description
1 polymer ?
#
loop_
_entity_poly.entity_id
_entity_poly.type
_entity_poly.pdbx_seq_one_letter_code
_entity_poly.pdbx_strand_id
1 'polypeptide(L)'
;PTPGAGGPGTGMGRPPSAGPGAWAETPVMGGPGSMGAGPGPGMMHMPPPGSVGPMGGAPRMSSGPPPSAFPRPPSFSTPGPPHAAGVGFAPGPSSSGPTVVTRQPPSGVGGAMNHPTPSSHHPTPNASNPTPSYDVVHLSARNARLEEKLSKALAKNRSMAKYYDQLLAKTRDAQEREIEDLKADLMRAQADAAASAGARDSLQRMTAERDAAQTEAASLRQQLKSRTSGADADEVKRDLDDARSKLARADGEAASLRAQLATAQAAQAAAASSVGQSVGQSVGQSAATGTRGLDSSGVVQSTTLAQMQRMLDAAREERNHERRQAAQRDAEMARQLNDIKEQALDRIRESSAAAKEVAALKERVHAAEHERDRLRDRMEEMEGDVSDHRELRRRMQLAEERASGLQKKADRCELAEAKLRAAEANAQNLQEERSQAHKRLQEMTEKLLHVTNEKDVLVRHS
;
A
#
# COMPACT_ATOMS: atom_id res chain seq x y z
N PRO A 1 -57.46 17.45 -12.19
CA PRO A 1 -58.25 18.59 -12.72
C PRO A 1 -57.35 19.46 -13.61
N THR A 2 -57.90 19.97 -14.72
CA THR A 2 -57.20 20.40 -15.94
C THR A 2 -58.03 21.49 -16.64
N PRO A 3 -57.55 22.18 -17.72
CA PRO A 3 -56.19 22.27 -18.29
C PRO A 3 -55.74 23.69 -18.71
N GLY A 4 -54.48 23.77 -19.19
CA GLY A 4 -53.93 24.78 -20.12
C GLY A 4 -52.45 24.44 -20.36
N ALA A 5 -51.95 23.92 -21.49
CA ALA A 5 -52.24 24.08 -22.93
C ALA A 5 -51.83 25.46 -23.47
N GLY A 6 -50.80 25.61 -24.31
CA GLY A 6 -49.84 24.62 -24.85
C GLY A 6 -48.71 25.27 -25.67
N GLY A 7 -47.74 24.47 -26.18
CA GLY A 7 -46.77 24.89 -27.21
C GLY A 7 -47.18 24.42 -28.62
N PRO A 8 -46.27 24.16 -29.58
CA PRO A 8 -44.79 24.34 -29.57
C PRO A 8 -44.20 24.94 -30.89
N GLY A 9 -42.85 24.98 -31.00
CA GLY A 9 -42.11 25.17 -32.26
C GLY A 9 -41.46 26.56 -32.46
N THR A 10 -40.43 26.78 -33.29
CA THR A 10 -39.52 25.88 -34.06
C THR A 10 -38.25 26.65 -34.47
N GLY A 11 -37.07 26.01 -34.57
CA GLY A 11 -35.99 26.49 -35.47
C GLY A 11 -34.56 26.57 -34.94
N MET A 12 -33.66 25.82 -35.61
CA MET A 12 -32.24 26.08 -35.96
C MET A 12 -31.43 27.19 -35.25
N GLY A 13 -30.21 26.85 -34.80
CA GLY A 13 -29.13 27.84 -34.59
C GLY A 13 -27.89 27.39 -33.78
N ARG A 14 -26.77 27.07 -34.43
CA ARG A 14 -25.43 26.79 -33.83
C ARG A 14 -24.35 26.76 -34.94
N PRO A 15 -23.08 27.18 -34.73
CA PRO A 15 -22.48 28.08 -33.73
C PRO A 15 -21.88 29.35 -34.42
N PRO A 16 -20.90 30.07 -33.82
CA PRO A 16 -19.48 29.79 -34.13
C PRO A 16 -18.65 29.48 -32.85
N SER A 17 -17.56 28.72 -32.85
CA SER A 17 -16.44 28.52 -33.80
C SER A 17 -15.41 29.67 -33.81
N ALA A 18 -14.46 29.60 -32.88
CA ALA A 18 -13.15 30.25 -32.99
C ALA A 18 -12.06 29.18 -32.98
N GLY A 19 -11.02 29.35 -33.81
CA GLY A 19 -10.04 28.32 -34.16
C GLY A 19 -8.64 28.89 -34.48
N PRO A 20 -7.65 28.04 -34.82
CA PRO A 20 -6.36 28.10 -34.12
C PRO A 20 -5.15 28.64 -34.92
N GLY A 21 -4.13 29.10 -34.18
CA GLY A 21 -2.80 29.49 -34.64
C GLY A 21 -2.14 30.48 -33.64
N ALA A 22 -0.82 30.60 -33.51
CA ALA A 22 0.27 29.83 -34.11
C ALA A 22 1.58 29.91 -33.26
N TRP A 23 2.43 28.91 -33.47
CA TRP A 23 3.86 28.71 -33.17
C TRP A 23 4.79 29.88 -32.79
N ALA A 24 5.78 29.55 -31.92
CA ALA A 24 7.14 30.12 -31.82
C ALA A 24 7.30 31.58 -31.29
N GLU A 25 8.43 32.06 -30.72
CA GLU A 25 9.72 31.43 -30.38
C GLU A 25 10.43 32.13 -29.17
N THR A 26 11.73 31.88 -28.98
CA THR A 26 12.58 32.22 -27.79
C THR A 26 12.98 33.71 -27.60
N PRO A 27 13.47 34.11 -26.40
CA PRO A 27 13.67 35.53 -26.03
C PRO A 27 15.01 36.16 -26.49
N VAL A 28 15.07 37.50 -26.43
CA VAL A 28 16.24 38.32 -26.81
C VAL A 28 16.92 38.98 -25.58
N MET A 29 18.25 38.96 -25.58
CA MET A 29 19.15 39.66 -24.65
C MET A 29 19.49 41.08 -25.14
N GLY A 30 19.68 42.04 -24.24
CA GLY A 30 20.29 43.34 -24.59
C GLY A 30 20.05 44.47 -23.59
N GLY A 31 21.11 44.93 -22.91
CA GLY A 31 21.15 46.24 -22.23
C GLY A 31 21.82 47.31 -23.12
N PRO A 32 22.46 48.37 -22.57
CA PRO A 32 22.66 48.70 -21.15
C PRO A 32 22.18 50.13 -20.76
N GLY A 33 22.20 50.44 -19.46
CA GLY A 33 22.03 51.80 -18.94
C GLY A 33 22.72 51.96 -17.58
N SER A 34 23.51 53.02 -17.41
CA SER A 34 24.33 53.29 -16.21
C SER A 34 24.24 54.77 -15.84
N MET A 35 24.18 55.10 -14.53
CA MET A 35 24.82 56.26 -13.87
C MET A 35 24.29 56.47 -12.44
N GLY A 36 25.16 56.31 -11.42
CA GLY A 36 25.05 56.91 -10.07
C GLY A 36 23.92 56.44 -9.13
N ALA A 37 24.04 56.56 -7.80
CA ALA A 37 25.23 56.75 -6.95
C ALA A 37 24.92 56.20 -5.53
N GLY A 38 25.97 55.85 -4.75
CA GLY A 38 25.84 55.36 -3.36
C GLY A 38 25.70 56.50 -2.31
N PRO A 39 26.01 56.27 -1.01
CA PRO A 39 26.70 55.10 -0.41
C PRO A 39 26.06 54.54 0.88
N GLY A 40 26.63 53.44 1.42
CA GLY A 40 26.46 53.07 2.84
C GLY A 40 26.47 51.57 3.19
N PRO A 41 27.64 50.92 3.34
CA PRO A 41 27.75 49.55 3.87
C PRO A 41 27.84 49.53 5.41
N GLY A 42 26.98 48.76 6.08
CA GLY A 42 27.05 48.56 7.54
C GLY A 42 28.10 47.53 7.94
N MET A 43 29.05 47.90 8.81
CA MET A 43 30.16 47.06 9.28
C MET A 43 30.18 46.96 10.81
N MET A 44 29.79 45.81 11.36
CA MET A 44 30.05 45.32 12.74
C MET A 44 29.71 43.81 12.77
N HIS A 45 30.38 42.93 13.54
CA HIS A 45 31.57 43.04 14.38
C HIS A 45 32.28 41.67 14.39
N MET A 46 33.61 41.59 14.56
CA MET A 46 34.35 40.31 14.56
C MET A 46 35.45 40.31 15.64
N PRO A 47 35.44 39.39 16.63
CA PRO A 47 36.47 39.31 17.67
C PRO A 47 37.72 38.50 17.22
N PRO A 48 38.92 38.80 17.76
CA PRO A 48 40.21 38.28 17.27
C PRO A 48 40.63 36.92 17.87
N PRO A 49 41.66 36.24 17.31
CA PRO A 49 42.11 34.91 17.73
C PRO A 49 43.28 34.87 18.75
N GLY A 50 43.34 33.77 19.52
CA GLY A 50 44.43 33.40 20.45
C GLY A 50 44.01 33.37 21.93
N SER A 51 44.66 32.61 22.84
CA SER A 51 45.64 31.51 22.68
C SER A 51 45.79 30.73 24.00
N VAL A 52 45.96 29.39 23.92
CA VAL A 52 46.38 28.40 24.97
C VAL A 52 45.64 28.36 26.34
N GLY A 53 45.47 27.15 26.89
CA GLY A 53 44.85 26.88 28.22
C GLY A 53 45.88 26.82 29.38
N PRO A 54 45.70 25.99 30.43
CA PRO A 54 44.61 25.03 30.73
C PRO A 54 44.01 25.13 32.16
N MET A 55 42.91 24.42 32.44
CA MET A 55 42.57 23.83 33.76
C MET A 55 41.36 22.87 33.63
N GLY A 56 41.16 21.97 34.61
CA GLY A 56 40.19 20.88 34.52
C GLY A 56 38.76 21.18 35.03
N GLY A 57 37.78 20.43 34.53
CA GLY A 57 36.38 20.44 34.99
C GLY A 57 35.60 19.24 34.44
N ALA A 58 34.92 18.49 35.30
CA ALA A 58 34.38 17.16 35.00
C ALA A 58 33.36 17.09 33.84
N PRO A 59 33.32 15.98 33.06
CA PRO A 59 32.32 15.80 32.00
C PRO A 59 30.92 15.62 32.58
N ARG A 60 29.95 16.37 32.05
CA ARG A 60 28.53 16.20 32.36
C ARG A 60 28.03 14.86 31.81
N MET A 61 27.48 14.01 32.67
CA MET A 61 26.83 12.78 32.23
C MET A 61 25.48 13.09 31.58
N SER A 62 25.21 12.48 30.42
CA SER A 62 23.90 12.53 29.78
C SER A 62 22.92 11.58 30.49
N SER A 63 21.71 12.06 30.79
CA SER A 63 20.69 11.32 31.53
C SER A 63 19.94 10.33 30.63
N GLY A 64 20.49 9.13 30.46
CA GLY A 64 19.73 7.97 30.00
C GLY A 64 18.79 7.44 31.10
N PRO A 65 17.66 6.78 30.75
CA PRO A 65 16.78 6.14 31.74
C PRO A 65 17.48 4.94 32.41
N PRO A 66 17.15 4.62 33.67
CA PRO A 66 17.81 3.53 34.40
C PRO A 66 17.39 2.14 33.88
N PRO A 67 18.27 1.12 33.96
CA PRO A 67 17.94 -0.24 33.58
C PRO A 67 16.91 -0.86 34.55
N SER A 68 15.89 -1.52 34.01
CA SER A 68 14.83 -2.13 34.81
C SER A 68 15.26 -3.47 35.42
N ALA A 69 15.29 -3.53 36.76
CA ALA A 69 15.64 -4.72 37.52
C ALA A 69 14.47 -5.71 37.65
N PHE A 70 14.06 -6.35 36.54
CA PHE A 70 13.15 -7.49 36.56
C PHE A 70 13.64 -8.63 35.65
N PRO A 71 13.61 -9.90 36.09
CA PRO A 71 14.05 -11.03 35.27
C PRO A 71 13.10 -11.29 34.10
N ARG A 72 13.64 -11.62 32.93
CA ARG A 72 12.85 -12.09 31.79
C ARG A 72 12.21 -13.45 32.12
N PRO A 73 10.93 -13.70 31.76
CA PRO A 73 10.37 -15.04 31.79
C PRO A 73 11.06 -15.92 30.73
N PRO A 74 11.14 -17.25 30.93
CA PRO A 74 11.76 -18.16 29.98
C PRO A 74 10.97 -18.26 28.67
N SER A 75 11.69 -18.39 27.55
CA SER A 75 11.12 -18.60 26.22
C SER A 75 10.42 -19.95 26.11
N PHE A 76 9.11 -19.94 25.88
CA PHE A 76 8.35 -21.16 25.61
C PHE A 76 8.49 -21.56 24.13
N SER A 77 9.26 -22.61 23.87
CA SER A 77 9.34 -23.20 22.53
C SER A 77 8.03 -23.90 22.18
N THR A 78 7.39 -23.51 21.08
CA THR A 78 6.27 -24.25 20.50
C THR A 78 6.77 -25.51 19.80
N PRO A 79 6.14 -26.69 20.01
CA PRO A 79 6.44 -27.88 19.22
C PRO A 79 5.88 -27.70 17.79
N GLY A 80 6.69 -28.02 16.78
CA GLY A 80 6.24 -28.03 15.38
C GLY A 80 5.28 -29.20 15.09
N PRO A 81 4.40 -29.08 14.08
CA PRO A 81 3.55 -30.18 13.66
C PRO A 81 4.38 -31.31 13.00
N PRO A 82 4.00 -32.59 13.16
CA PRO A 82 4.74 -33.71 12.58
C PRO A 82 4.55 -33.79 11.06
N HIS A 83 5.60 -34.18 10.35
CA HIS A 83 5.49 -34.59 8.95
C HIS A 83 4.66 -35.87 8.81
N ALA A 84 3.76 -35.90 7.83
CA ALA A 84 3.15 -37.12 7.30
C ALA A 84 3.37 -37.15 5.78
N ALA A 85 3.73 -38.31 5.24
CA ALA A 85 4.04 -38.46 3.82
C ALA A 85 2.79 -38.39 2.93
N GLY A 86 2.97 -37.92 1.69
CA GLY A 86 1.85 -37.64 0.77
C GLY A 86 1.35 -38.86 0.00
N VAL A 87 0.12 -38.71 -0.52
CA VAL A 87 -0.43 -39.47 -1.64
C VAL A 87 -1.03 -38.44 -2.60
N GLY A 88 -0.63 -38.45 -3.87
CA GLY A 88 -1.17 -37.53 -4.89
C GLY A 88 -2.28 -38.16 -5.70
N PHE A 89 -3.25 -37.36 -6.17
CA PHE A 89 -4.10 -37.72 -7.31
C PHE A 89 -4.59 -36.48 -8.08
N ALA A 90 -5.10 -36.70 -9.29
CA ALA A 90 -5.40 -35.69 -10.32
C ALA A 90 -6.73 -34.89 -10.07
N PRO A 91 -6.91 -33.72 -10.72
CA PRO A 91 -8.09 -32.87 -10.49
C PRO A 91 -9.36 -33.35 -11.21
N GLY A 92 -10.51 -33.18 -10.55
CA GLY A 92 -11.85 -33.44 -11.09
C GLY A 92 -12.93 -32.66 -10.31
N PRO A 93 -14.11 -32.35 -10.91
CA PRO A 93 -14.92 -31.21 -10.45
C PRO A 93 -16.13 -31.54 -9.55
N SER A 94 -16.63 -30.47 -8.91
CA SER A 94 -17.98 -30.28 -8.34
C SER A 94 -18.42 -31.08 -7.10
N SER A 95 -18.68 -30.37 -5.99
CA SER A 95 -20.03 -30.29 -5.39
C SER A 95 -20.10 -29.36 -4.16
N SER A 96 -21.24 -28.66 -4.05
CA SER A 96 -21.87 -28.09 -2.84
C SER A 96 -21.01 -27.69 -1.61
N GLY A 97 -20.83 -26.38 -1.43
CA GLY A 97 -20.92 -25.78 -0.09
C GLY A 97 -22.40 -25.51 0.29
N PRO A 98 -22.78 -25.52 1.58
CA PRO A 98 -24.18 -25.36 1.99
C PRO A 98 -24.62 -23.87 2.01
N THR A 99 -25.38 -23.46 0.99
CA THR A 99 -26.06 -22.14 0.98
C THR A 99 -27.20 -22.11 1.99
N VAL A 100 -27.25 -21.08 2.85
CA VAL A 100 -28.38 -20.85 3.75
C VAL A 100 -29.59 -20.37 2.94
N VAL A 101 -30.67 -21.17 2.91
CA VAL A 101 -31.93 -20.83 2.24
C VAL A 101 -33.03 -20.61 3.29
N THR A 102 -33.36 -19.35 3.54
CA THR A 102 -34.50 -18.96 4.39
C THR A 102 -35.80 -19.32 3.68
N ARG A 103 -36.60 -20.25 4.24
CA ARG A 103 -37.88 -20.68 3.65
C ARG A 103 -39.06 -20.21 4.51
N GLN A 104 -39.79 -19.23 4.00
CA GLN A 104 -41.09 -18.79 4.51
C GLN A 104 -42.21 -19.57 3.78
N PRO A 105 -43.20 -20.16 4.48
CA PRO A 105 -44.29 -20.89 3.83
C PRO A 105 -45.42 -19.95 3.38
N PRO A 106 -45.92 -20.07 2.14
CA PRO A 106 -47.19 -19.48 1.71
C PRO A 106 -48.36 -20.40 2.05
N SER A 107 -49.55 -19.82 2.23
CA SER A 107 -50.81 -20.56 2.43
C SER A 107 -51.92 -19.98 1.55
N GLY A 108 -52.51 -20.80 0.68
CA GLY A 108 -53.56 -20.37 -0.24
C GLY A 108 -54.38 -21.51 -0.83
N VAL A 109 -55.57 -21.72 -0.25
CA VAL A 109 -56.78 -22.34 -0.82
C VAL A 109 -56.69 -23.79 -1.37
N GLY A 110 -57.50 -24.69 -0.78
CA GLY A 110 -58.16 -25.77 -1.53
C GLY A 110 -58.06 -27.19 -0.95
N GLY A 111 -59.21 -27.82 -0.69
CA GLY A 111 -59.32 -29.24 -0.34
C GLY A 111 -59.93 -29.48 1.05
N ALA A 112 -61.06 -30.20 1.12
CA ALA A 112 -61.77 -30.49 2.37
C ALA A 112 -61.76 -32.00 2.68
N MET A 113 -61.59 -32.36 3.96
CA MET A 113 -62.15 -33.59 4.53
C MET A 113 -62.29 -33.52 6.06
N ASN A 114 -63.39 -34.09 6.53
CA ASN A 114 -64.01 -34.19 7.85
C ASN A 114 -63.17 -34.11 9.15
N HIS A 115 -63.80 -33.45 10.13
CA HIS A 115 -63.79 -33.62 11.61
C HIS A 115 -63.46 -35.03 12.18
N PRO A 116 -62.95 -35.16 13.43
CA PRO A 116 -63.49 -34.48 14.62
C PRO A 116 -62.52 -33.84 15.64
N THR A 117 -63.13 -33.10 16.57
CA THR A 117 -62.52 -32.29 17.65
C THR A 117 -62.36 -33.04 18.97
N PRO A 118 -61.29 -32.81 19.75
CA PRO A 118 -61.29 -33.02 21.19
C PRO A 118 -61.94 -31.84 21.93
N SER A 119 -62.71 -32.11 22.98
CA SER A 119 -63.60 -31.13 23.64
C SER A 119 -62.88 -30.19 24.61
N SER A 120 -63.48 -29.02 24.82
CA SER A 120 -63.10 -28.04 25.86
C SER A 120 -63.39 -28.55 27.27
N HIS A 121 -62.44 -28.36 28.19
CA HIS A 121 -62.68 -28.41 29.64
C HIS A 121 -62.28 -27.09 30.29
N HIS A 122 -63.26 -26.41 30.90
CA HIS A 122 -63.01 -25.29 31.81
C HIS A 122 -62.50 -25.81 33.15
N PRO A 123 -61.40 -25.27 33.70
CA PRO A 123 -61.15 -25.33 35.14
C PRO A 123 -62.02 -24.28 35.85
N THR A 124 -62.75 -24.70 36.88
CA THR A 124 -63.40 -23.77 37.82
C THR A 124 -62.37 -23.19 38.80
N PRO A 125 -62.52 -21.93 39.25
CA PRO A 125 -61.62 -21.35 40.23
C PRO A 125 -61.97 -21.87 41.63
N ASN A 126 -61.10 -22.70 42.23
CA ASN A 126 -61.15 -22.96 43.66
C ASN A 126 -59.73 -23.07 44.24
N ALA A 127 -59.56 -22.66 45.50
CA ALA A 127 -58.25 -22.32 46.05
C ALA A 127 -57.55 -23.52 46.70
N SER A 128 -56.50 -24.01 46.04
CA SER A 128 -55.34 -24.56 46.72
C SER A 128 -54.09 -24.27 45.88
N ASN A 129 -53.02 -23.77 46.50
CA ASN A 129 -51.69 -23.85 45.89
C ASN A 129 -51.23 -25.30 46.06
N PRO A 130 -51.05 -26.08 44.98
CA PRO A 130 -50.39 -27.37 45.10
C PRO A 130 -48.94 -27.07 45.44
N THR A 131 -48.44 -27.58 46.57
CA THR A 131 -47.00 -27.62 46.78
C THR A 131 -46.38 -28.38 45.61
N PRO A 132 -45.40 -27.80 44.89
CA PRO A 132 -44.90 -28.40 43.66
C PRO A 132 -44.34 -29.79 43.96
N SER A 133 -44.77 -30.78 43.18
CA SER A 133 -44.34 -32.18 43.35
C SER A 133 -42.81 -32.27 43.42
N TYR A 134 -42.33 -33.16 44.27
CA TYR A 134 -40.89 -33.39 44.51
C TYR A 134 -40.09 -33.48 43.21
N ASP A 135 -40.59 -34.25 42.23
CA ASP A 135 -39.96 -34.40 40.92
C ASP A 135 -39.93 -33.09 40.11
N VAL A 136 -40.97 -32.26 40.21
CA VAL A 136 -41.03 -30.94 39.55
C VAL A 136 -40.01 -29.99 40.18
N VAL A 137 -39.85 -30.02 41.51
CA VAL A 137 -38.81 -29.24 42.21
C VAL A 137 -37.40 -29.72 41.79
N HIS A 138 -37.16 -31.02 41.73
CA HIS A 138 -35.86 -31.58 41.34
C HIS A 138 -35.53 -31.38 39.85
N LEU A 139 -36.52 -31.47 38.95
CA LEU A 139 -36.34 -31.15 37.53
C LEU A 139 -36.12 -29.64 37.32
N SER A 140 -36.85 -28.78 38.02
CA SER A 140 -36.62 -27.33 38.00
C SER A 140 -35.22 -26.97 38.50
N ALA A 141 -34.79 -27.53 39.63
CA ALA A 141 -33.43 -27.34 40.16
C ALA A 141 -32.34 -27.91 39.23
N ARG A 142 -32.63 -28.98 38.47
CA ARG A 142 -31.73 -29.51 37.42
C ARG A 142 -31.65 -28.57 36.23
N ASN A 143 -32.78 -28.02 35.76
CA ASN A 143 -32.83 -27.09 34.63
C ASN A 143 -32.11 -25.78 34.97
N ALA A 144 -32.36 -25.18 36.13
CA ALA A 144 -31.64 -23.99 36.58
C ALA A 144 -30.10 -24.19 36.61
N ARG A 145 -29.62 -25.36 37.05
CA ARG A 145 -28.18 -25.73 36.99
C ARG A 145 -27.65 -25.95 35.57
N LEU A 146 -28.50 -26.30 34.61
CA LEU A 146 -28.13 -26.43 33.20
C LEU A 146 -28.13 -25.07 32.49
N GLU A 147 -29.10 -24.20 32.79
CA GLU A 147 -29.16 -22.80 32.33
C GLU A 147 -27.99 -21.97 32.87
N GLU A 148 -27.60 -22.17 34.13
CA GLU A 148 -26.40 -21.57 34.73
C GLU A 148 -25.13 -22.03 34.00
N LYS A 149 -25.00 -23.34 33.70
CA LYS A 149 -23.87 -23.89 32.93
C LYS A 149 -23.84 -23.35 31.49
N LEU A 150 -24.99 -23.28 30.82
CA LEU A 150 -25.13 -22.69 29.49
C LEU A 150 -24.70 -21.22 29.50
N SER A 151 -25.18 -20.45 30.48
CA SER A 151 -24.85 -19.04 30.66
C SER A 151 -23.34 -18.83 30.89
N LYS A 152 -22.71 -19.67 31.72
CA LYS A 152 -21.25 -19.67 31.94
C LYS A 152 -20.46 -20.05 30.67
N ALA A 153 -20.95 -21.03 29.89
CA ALA A 153 -20.33 -21.41 28.63
C ALA A 153 -20.44 -20.29 27.56
N LEU A 154 -21.61 -19.65 27.44
CA LEU A 154 -21.83 -18.51 26.55
C LEU A 154 -21.01 -17.29 26.97
N ALA A 155 -20.87 -17.03 28.28
CA ALA A 155 -19.98 -15.98 28.79
C ALA A 155 -18.51 -16.23 28.42
N LYS A 156 -18.02 -17.48 28.58
CA LYS A 156 -16.67 -17.87 28.15
C LYS A 156 -16.49 -17.78 26.63
N ASN A 157 -17.50 -18.14 25.84
CA ASN A 157 -17.43 -18.01 24.38
C ASN A 157 -17.34 -16.52 23.96
N ARG A 158 -18.14 -15.64 24.57
CA ARG A 158 -18.06 -14.18 24.37
C ARG A 158 -16.72 -13.57 24.79
N SER A 159 -16.07 -14.08 25.84
CA SER A 159 -14.72 -13.60 26.23
C SER A 159 -13.62 -14.14 25.30
N MET A 160 -13.75 -15.37 24.79
CA MET A 160 -12.85 -15.90 23.74
C MET A 160 -12.96 -15.11 22.44
N ALA A 161 -14.16 -14.76 21.98
CA ALA A 161 -14.34 -13.90 20.81
C ALA A 161 -13.58 -12.57 20.95
N LYS A 162 -13.81 -11.85 22.06
CA LYS A 162 -13.09 -10.60 22.38
C LYS A 162 -11.57 -10.75 22.46
N TYR A 163 -11.06 -11.92 22.86
CA TYR A 163 -9.63 -12.20 22.85
C TYR A 163 -9.08 -12.35 21.43
N TYR A 164 -9.80 -13.04 20.54
CA TYR A 164 -9.42 -13.14 19.13
C TYR A 164 -9.53 -11.79 18.40
N ASP A 165 -10.57 -11.00 18.68
CA ASP A 165 -10.72 -9.63 18.15
C ASP A 165 -9.51 -8.76 18.54
N GLN A 166 -9.08 -8.82 19.80
CA GLN A 166 -7.90 -8.10 20.29
C GLN A 166 -6.58 -8.64 19.72
N LEU A 167 -6.48 -9.95 19.44
CA LEU A 167 -5.30 -10.53 18.83
C LEU A 167 -5.18 -10.10 17.36
N LEU A 168 -6.27 -10.16 16.60
CA LEU A 168 -6.33 -9.70 15.21
C LEU A 168 -6.02 -8.20 15.10
N ALA A 169 -6.56 -7.37 15.99
CA ALA A 169 -6.21 -5.95 16.07
C ALA A 169 -4.70 -5.76 16.31
N LYS A 170 -4.11 -6.43 17.31
CA LYS A 170 -2.67 -6.33 17.59
C LYS A 170 -1.77 -6.82 16.44
N THR A 171 -2.17 -7.88 15.73
CA THR A 171 -1.46 -8.36 14.53
C THR A 171 -1.54 -7.33 13.41
N ARG A 172 -2.71 -6.73 13.18
CA ARG A 172 -2.88 -5.64 12.21
C ARG A 172 -2.03 -4.43 12.58
N ASP A 173 -2.11 -3.94 13.82
CA ASP A 173 -1.30 -2.81 14.30
C ASP A 173 0.22 -3.08 14.12
N ALA A 174 0.66 -4.33 14.27
CA ALA A 174 2.06 -4.70 14.08
C ALA A 174 2.46 -4.65 12.59
N GLN A 175 1.63 -5.21 11.71
CA GLN A 175 1.82 -5.16 10.26
C GLN A 175 1.76 -3.75 9.70
N GLU A 176 0.87 -2.89 10.21
CA GLU A 176 0.78 -1.49 9.78
C GLU A 176 2.05 -0.71 10.14
N ARG A 177 2.67 -0.96 11.30
CA ARG A 177 3.98 -0.39 11.66
C ARG A 177 5.12 -0.93 10.79
N GLU A 178 5.18 -2.24 10.55
CA GLU A 178 6.18 -2.86 9.67
C GLU A 178 6.11 -2.28 8.25
N ILE A 179 4.90 -2.01 7.75
CA ILE A 179 4.66 -1.33 6.46
C ILE A 179 5.09 0.15 6.50
N GLU A 180 4.96 0.85 7.62
CA GLU A 180 5.46 2.23 7.78
C GLU A 180 6.99 2.30 7.84
N ASP A 181 7.64 1.39 8.58
CA ASP A 181 9.10 1.27 8.64
C ASP A 181 9.68 0.92 7.25
N LEU A 182 9.10 -0.06 6.54
CA LEU A 182 9.50 -0.43 5.18
C LEU A 182 9.31 0.73 4.17
N LYS A 183 8.27 1.57 4.33
CA LYS A 183 8.11 2.79 3.51
C LYS A 183 9.20 3.82 3.83
N ALA A 184 9.56 3.99 5.10
CA ALA A 184 10.62 4.91 5.50
C ALA A 184 12.01 4.44 5.00
N ASP A 185 12.26 3.14 5.01
CA ASP A 185 13.46 2.52 4.42
C ASP A 185 13.48 2.68 2.89
N LEU A 186 12.35 2.43 2.20
CA LEU A 186 12.23 2.64 0.75
C LEU A 186 12.51 4.09 0.36
N MET A 187 11.94 5.06 1.08
CA MET A 187 12.17 6.49 0.82
C MET A 187 13.63 6.89 1.04
N ARG A 188 14.31 6.34 2.06
CA ARG A 188 15.76 6.55 2.26
C ARG A 188 16.58 5.93 1.13
N ALA A 189 16.30 4.68 0.75
CA ALA A 189 16.97 4.01 -0.36
C ALA A 189 16.78 4.74 -1.71
N GLN A 190 15.60 5.34 -1.95
CA GLN A 190 15.36 6.17 -3.14
C GLN A 190 16.16 7.48 -3.12
N ALA A 191 16.27 8.13 -1.96
CA ALA A 191 17.11 9.33 -1.80
C ALA A 191 18.59 9.02 -2.03
N ASP A 192 19.09 7.92 -1.44
CA ASP A 192 20.48 7.46 -1.64
C ASP A 192 20.74 7.04 -3.10
N ALA A 193 19.77 6.41 -3.77
CA ALA A 193 19.85 6.10 -5.19
C ALA A 193 19.97 7.37 -6.04
N ALA A 194 19.12 8.38 -5.80
CA ALA A 194 19.15 9.67 -6.50
C ALA A 194 20.47 10.43 -6.25
N ALA A 195 20.96 10.47 -5.01
CA ALA A 195 22.27 11.03 -4.69
C ALA A 195 23.41 10.30 -5.41
N SER A 196 23.36 8.96 -5.48
CA SER A 196 24.34 8.16 -6.22
C SER A 196 24.28 8.37 -7.74
N ALA A 197 23.12 8.78 -8.30
CA ALA A 197 23.01 9.16 -9.70
C ALA A 197 23.67 10.52 -9.95
N GLY A 198 23.34 11.55 -9.16
CA GLY A 198 23.99 12.87 -9.26
C GLY A 198 25.52 12.82 -9.06
N ALA A 199 26.01 11.91 -8.22
CA ALA A 199 27.45 11.65 -8.07
C ALA A 199 28.07 10.99 -9.33
N ARG A 200 27.36 10.09 -10.03
CA ARG A 200 27.82 9.51 -11.32
C ARG A 200 27.89 10.57 -12.40
N ASP A 201 26.86 11.40 -12.54
CA ASP A 201 26.83 12.51 -13.51
C ASP A 201 27.97 13.51 -13.27
N SER A 202 28.23 13.83 -12.00
CA SER A 202 29.33 14.73 -11.60
C SER A 202 30.69 14.12 -11.91
N LEU A 203 30.90 12.84 -11.61
CA LEU A 203 32.12 12.12 -11.99
C LEU A 203 32.30 12.07 -13.52
N GLN A 204 31.22 11.89 -14.28
CA GLN A 204 31.27 11.86 -15.75
C GLN A 204 31.73 13.21 -16.33
N ARG A 205 31.26 14.34 -15.77
CA ARG A 205 31.75 15.69 -16.12
C ARG A 205 33.23 15.85 -15.79
N MET A 206 33.65 15.50 -14.56
CA MET A 206 35.07 15.58 -14.17
C MET A 206 35.98 14.72 -15.05
N THR A 207 35.51 13.55 -15.52
CA THR A 207 36.29 12.76 -16.50
C THR A 207 36.39 13.43 -17.87
N ALA A 208 35.34 14.08 -18.36
CA ALA A 208 35.39 14.81 -19.63
C ALA A 208 36.30 16.06 -19.53
N GLU A 209 36.26 16.78 -18.41
CA GLU A 209 37.13 17.94 -18.13
C GLU A 209 38.60 17.51 -17.99
N ARG A 210 38.87 16.39 -17.31
CA ARG A 210 40.20 15.77 -17.27
C ARG A 210 40.70 15.44 -18.68
N ASP A 211 39.87 14.79 -19.49
CA ASP A 211 40.25 14.37 -20.84
C ASP A 211 40.53 15.59 -21.74
N ALA A 212 39.73 16.65 -21.62
CA ALA A 212 39.99 17.93 -22.26
C ALA A 212 41.34 18.53 -21.82
N ALA A 213 41.60 18.66 -20.51
CA ALA A 213 42.87 19.17 -19.97
C ALA A 213 44.08 18.27 -20.37
N GLN A 214 43.87 16.96 -20.52
CA GLN A 214 44.88 16.04 -21.02
C GLN A 214 45.20 16.30 -22.50
N THR A 215 44.21 16.61 -23.35
CA THR A 215 44.45 17.03 -24.74
C THR A 215 45.11 18.41 -24.84
N GLU A 216 44.73 19.37 -23.98
CA GLU A 216 45.37 20.69 -23.85
C GLU A 216 46.87 20.54 -23.52
N ALA A 217 47.19 19.78 -22.47
CA ALA A 217 48.57 19.51 -22.05
C ALA A 217 49.37 18.66 -23.06
N ALA A 218 48.71 17.84 -23.89
CA ALA A 218 49.36 17.13 -25.01
C ALA A 218 49.69 18.07 -26.17
N SER A 219 48.76 18.95 -26.56
CA SER A 219 48.95 19.98 -27.58
C SER A 219 50.08 20.95 -27.18
N LEU A 220 50.06 21.46 -25.95
CA LEU A 220 51.10 22.36 -25.43
C LEU A 220 52.47 21.67 -25.34
N ARG A 221 52.53 20.36 -25.00
CA ARG A 221 53.77 19.56 -25.11
C ARG A 221 54.31 19.50 -26.55
N GLN A 222 53.43 19.34 -27.54
CA GLN A 222 53.83 19.28 -28.94
C GLN A 222 54.28 20.65 -29.47
N GLN A 223 53.57 21.72 -29.11
CA GLN A 223 53.95 23.10 -29.45
C GLN A 223 55.30 23.48 -28.83
N LEU A 224 55.51 23.20 -27.53
CA LEU A 224 56.79 23.42 -26.86
C LEU A 224 57.93 22.62 -27.54
N LYS A 225 57.66 21.39 -27.99
CA LYS A 225 58.65 20.57 -28.71
C LYS A 225 58.98 21.10 -30.12
N SER A 226 58.14 21.99 -30.68
CA SER A 226 58.40 22.69 -31.95
C SER A 226 59.04 24.08 -31.78
N ARG A 227 59.02 24.68 -30.58
CA ARG A 227 59.61 25.98 -30.27
C ARG A 227 60.91 25.78 -29.48
N THR A 228 62.06 25.91 -30.16
CA THR A 228 63.38 25.55 -29.58
C THR A 228 63.96 26.58 -28.60
N SER A 229 63.62 27.86 -28.73
CA SER A 229 63.95 28.93 -27.77
C SER A 229 63.16 30.21 -28.05
N GLY A 230 63.10 31.13 -27.07
CA GLY A 230 62.43 32.43 -27.18
C GLY A 230 61.33 32.65 -26.13
N ALA A 231 60.84 33.90 -26.01
CA ALA A 231 59.75 34.23 -25.08
C ALA A 231 58.49 33.39 -25.36
N ASP A 232 58.16 33.21 -26.64
CA ASP A 232 57.16 32.29 -27.19
C ASP A 232 57.29 30.83 -26.71
N ALA A 233 58.47 30.37 -26.30
CA ALA A 233 58.69 29.05 -25.74
C ALA A 233 58.49 29.03 -24.22
N ASP A 234 58.91 30.09 -23.51
CA ASP A 234 58.67 30.24 -22.06
C ASP A 234 57.19 30.51 -21.73
N GLU A 235 56.43 31.14 -22.63
CA GLU A 235 54.98 31.31 -22.52
C GLU A 235 54.24 29.96 -22.61
N VAL A 236 54.42 29.23 -23.71
CA VAL A 236 53.85 27.87 -23.90
C VAL A 236 54.29 26.89 -22.81
N LYS A 237 55.46 27.11 -22.19
CA LYS A 237 55.93 26.34 -21.03
C LYS A 237 55.13 26.66 -19.75
N ARG A 238 54.80 27.93 -19.48
CA ARG A 238 53.89 28.30 -18.37
C ARG A 238 52.51 27.70 -18.60
N ASP A 239 51.93 27.88 -19.78
CA ASP A 239 50.63 27.32 -20.15
C ASP A 239 50.60 25.79 -19.94
N LEU A 240 51.69 25.11 -20.29
CA LEU A 240 51.83 23.66 -20.10
C LEU A 240 51.90 23.25 -18.63
N ASP A 241 52.59 24.00 -17.78
CA ASP A 241 52.67 23.73 -16.34
C ASP A 241 51.37 24.13 -15.60
N ASP A 242 50.65 25.13 -16.09
CA ASP A 242 49.27 25.43 -15.65
C ASP A 242 48.27 24.35 -16.11
N ALA A 243 48.34 23.87 -17.36
CA ALA A 243 47.50 22.77 -17.85
C ALA A 243 47.76 21.46 -17.08
N ARG A 244 49.02 21.16 -16.74
CA ARG A 244 49.36 20.07 -15.80
C ARG A 244 48.76 20.28 -14.42
N SER A 245 48.77 21.52 -13.93
CA SER A 245 48.18 21.88 -12.63
C SER A 245 46.65 21.80 -12.63
N LYS A 246 45.97 22.12 -13.74
CA LYS A 246 44.53 21.85 -13.95
C LYS A 246 44.27 20.34 -13.91
N LEU A 247 45.02 19.57 -14.72
CA LEU A 247 44.87 18.12 -14.84
C LEU A 247 45.05 17.41 -13.48
N ALA A 248 46.06 17.78 -12.70
CA ALA A 248 46.31 17.21 -11.37
C ALA A 248 45.18 17.47 -10.36
N ARG A 249 44.48 18.61 -10.45
CA ARG A 249 43.28 18.89 -9.63
C ARG A 249 42.11 18.02 -10.09
N ALA A 250 41.84 17.97 -11.39
CA ALA A 250 40.77 17.15 -11.96
C ALA A 250 40.93 15.65 -11.67
N ASP A 251 42.16 15.11 -11.73
CA ASP A 251 42.44 13.73 -11.33
C ASP A 251 42.20 13.48 -9.83
N GLY A 252 42.57 14.42 -8.96
CA GLY A 252 42.31 14.35 -7.51
C GLY A 252 40.83 14.41 -7.16
N GLU A 253 40.08 15.28 -7.82
CA GLU A 253 38.62 15.42 -7.65
C GLU A 253 37.88 14.20 -8.20
N ALA A 254 38.27 13.70 -9.39
CA ALA A 254 37.73 12.46 -9.94
C ALA A 254 38.09 11.22 -9.09
N ALA A 255 39.26 11.19 -8.44
CA ALA A 255 39.61 10.14 -7.48
C ALA A 255 38.74 10.21 -6.21
N SER A 256 38.50 11.41 -5.67
CA SER A 256 37.61 11.63 -4.53
C SER A 256 36.17 11.20 -4.83
N LEU A 257 35.62 11.60 -5.99
CA LEU A 257 34.27 11.20 -6.42
C LEU A 257 34.16 9.69 -6.67
N ARG A 258 35.19 9.03 -7.22
CA ARG A 258 35.24 7.56 -7.33
C ARG A 258 35.25 6.88 -5.96
N ALA A 259 35.99 7.39 -4.98
CA ALA A 259 36.03 6.83 -3.62
C ALA A 259 34.68 6.99 -2.89
N GLN A 260 34.00 8.14 -3.08
CA GLN A 260 32.65 8.37 -2.55
C GLN A 260 31.63 7.42 -3.20
N LEU A 261 31.68 7.25 -4.53
CA LEU A 261 30.82 6.31 -5.25
C LEU A 261 31.08 4.85 -4.87
N ALA A 262 32.33 4.44 -4.67
CA ALA A 262 32.67 3.11 -4.19
C ALA A 262 32.12 2.85 -2.77
N THR A 263 32.23 3.85 -1.88
CA THR A 263 31.65 3.78 -0.53
C THR A 263 30.12 3.66 -0.57
N ALA A 264 29.45 4.46 -1.40
CA ALA A 264 27.99 4.40 -1.58
C ALA A 264 27.53 3.06 -2.18
N GLN A 265 28.28 2.53 -3.15
CA GLN A 265 28.00 1.22 -3.76
C GLN A 265 28.25 0.06 -2.77
N ALA A 266 29.26 0.16 -1.90
CA ALA A 266 29.48 -0.80 -0.83
C ALA A 266 28.34 -0.79 0.19
N ALA A 267 27.82 0.39 0.56
CA ALA A 267 26.64 0.51 1.42
C ALA A 267 25.38 -0.09 0.77
N GLN A 268 25.14 0.20 -0.53
CA GLN A 268 24.05 -0.41 -1.30
C GLN A 268 24.19 -1.94 -1.39
N ALA A 269 25.41 -2.46 -1.60
CA ALA A 269 25.67 -3.90 -1.63
C ALA A 269 25.49 -4.57 -0.26
N ALA A 270 25.82 -3.89 0.84
CA ALA A 270 25.57 -4.38 2.19
C ALA A 270 24.05 -4.44 2.49
N ALA A 271 23.29 -3.41 2.09
CA ALA A 271 21.82 -3.38 2.22
C ALA A 271 21.12 -4.42 1.32
N ALA A 272 21.68 -4.74 0.15
CA ALA A 272 21.21 -5.88 -0.66
C ALA A 272 21.58 -7.24 -0.02
N SER A 273 22.73 -7.32 0.64
CA SER A 273 23.22 -8.55 1.29
C SER A 273 22.40 -8.94 2.52
N SER A 274 21.91 -7.98 3.32
CA SER A 274 21.02 -8.28 4.46
C SER A 274 19.68 -8.89 4.04
N VAL A 275 19.21 -8.62 2.81
CA VAL A 275 18.05 -9.28 2.20
C VAL A 275 18.41 -10.66 1.61
N GLY A 276 19.64 -10.84 1.13
CA GLY A 276 20.11 -12.07 0.48
C GLY A 276 20.69 -13.16 1.40
N GLN A 277 21.17 -12.82 2.61
CA GLN A 277 21.91 -13.73 3.50
C GLN A 277 21.06 -14.78 4.26
N SER A 278 20.09 -15.39 3.57
CA SER A 278 19.39 -16.60 4.04
C SER A 278 19.76 -17.87 3.26
N VAL A 279 20.43 -17.77 2.10
CA VAL A 279 20.74 -18.92 1.24
C VAL A 279 22.18 -18.91 0.71
N GLY A 280 22.97 -19.90 1.15
CA GLY A 280 24.05 -20.49 0.36
C GLY A 280 25.43 -19.82 0.38
N GLN A 281 26.38 -20.38 1.14
CA GLN A 281 27.81 -20.25 0.82
C GLN A 281 28.63 -21.44 1.32
N SER A 282 29.26 -22.19 0.41
CA SER A 282 30.31 -23.17 0.71
C SER A 282 31.11 -23.54 -0.55
N VAL A 283 32.40 -23.89 -0.36
CA VAL A 283 33.36 -24.41 -1.39
C VAL A 283 33.76 -23.39 -2.50
N GLY A 284 35.03 -23.15 -2.86
CA GLY A 284 36.33 -23.55 -2.29
C GLY A 284 37.23 -24.32 -3.28
N GLN A 285 38.47 -23.88 -3.54
CA GLN A 285 39.48 -24.64 -4.31
C GLN A 285 40.93 -24.10 -4.18
N SER A 286 41.93 -24.96 -4.46
CA SER A 286 43.39 -24.69 -4.37
C SER A 286 44.19 -25.61 -5.33
N ALA A 287 45.24 -25.10 -6.02
CA ALA A 287 46.39 -25.82 -6.67
C ALA A 287 47.13 -24.88 -7.68
N ALA A 288 48.33 -25.16 -8.23
CA ALA A 288 49.58 -25.76 -7.70
C ALA A 288 50.80 -25.55 -8.66
N THR A 289 51.93 -25.08 -8.11
CA THR A 289 53.38 -25.35 -8.38
C THR A 289 54.00 -25.64 -9.79
N GLY A 290 55.04 -24.86 -10.16
CA GLY A 290 56.32 -25.35 -10.79
C GLY A 290 56.45 -25.41 -12.34
N THR A 291 57.62 -25.54 -13.00
CA THR A 291 59.09 -25.38 -12.70
C THR A 291 59.88 -25.19 -14.04
N ARG A 292 61.18 -24.78 -14.04
CA ARG A 292 62.17 -24.99 -15.16
C ARG A 292 63.62 -24.52 -14.88
N GLY A 293 64.60 -24.98 -15.69
CA GLY A 293 66.00 -24.47 -15.74
C GLY A 293 66.88 -25.07 -16.86
N LEU A 294 67.94 -24.32 -17.25
CA LEU A 294 69.35 -24.61 -17.70
C LEU A 294 69.76 -26.05 -18.17
N ASP A 295 70.77 -26.33 -19.04
CA ASP A 295 71.77 -25.61 -19.90
C ASP A 295 72.36 -26.61 -20.97
N SER A 296 73.52 -26.57 -21.68
CA SER A 296 74.71 -25.68 -21.85
C SER A 296 75.42 -25.82 -23.25
N SER A 297 76.65 -26.37 -23.37
CA SER A 297 77.59 -26.32 -24.56
C SER A 297 78.82 -27.25 -24.35
N GLY A 298 79.79 -27.58 -25.24
CA GLY A 298 80.12 -27.31 -26.68
C GLY A 298 81.64 -27.57 -26.98
N VAL A 299 82.06 -27.99 -28.20
CA VAL A 299 83.48 -28.39 -28.53
C VAL A 299 83.92 -28.11 -30.01
N VAL A 300 85.25 -28.04 -30.28
CA VAL A 300 85.89 -27.50 -31.51
C VAL A 300 87.08 -28.39 -32.00
N GLN A 301 87.60 -28.15 -33.23
CA GLN A 301 88.90 -28.62 -33.81
C GLN A 301 88.97 -29.76 -34.86
N SER A 302 87.89 -30.00 -35.61
CA SER A 302 87.97 -30.38 -37.05
C SER A 302 87.67 -29.19 -37.97
N THR A 303 88.02 -27.98 -37.52
CA THR A 303 87.20 -26.79 -37.74
C THR A 303 87.90 -25.69 -38.53
N THR A 304 87.79 -25.75 -39.85
CA THR A 304 87.83 -24.53 -40.69
C THR A 304 86.94 -24.69 -41.91
N LEU A 305 87.24 -25.60 -42.85
CA LEU A 305 86.36 -25.86 -43.99
C LEU A 305 85.06 -26.55 -43.53
N ALA A 306 85.18 -27.65 -42.78
CA ALA A 306 84.03 -28.28 -42.11
C ALA A 306 83.41 -27.41 -40.99
N GLN A 307 84.02 -26.28 -40.60
CA GLN A 307 83.37 -25.28 -39.75
C GLN A 307 82.57 -24.29 -40.60
N MET A 308 83.13 -23.73 -41.68
CA MET A 308 82.41 -22.86 -42.61
C MET A 308 81.19 -23.57 -43.22
N GLN A 309 81.32 -24.85 -43.56
CA GLN A 309 80.18 -25.64 -44.05
C GLN A 309 79.11 -25.81 -42.97
N ARG A 310 79.50 -26.18 -41.74
CA ARG A 310 78.60 -26.18 -40.57
C ARG A 310 78.01 -24.79 -40.27
N MET A 311 78.71 -23.69 -40.51
CA MET A 311 78.17 -22.32 -40.32
C MET A 311 77.20 -21.93 -41.43
N LEU A 312 77.43 -22.34 -42.68
CA LEU A 312 76.49 -22.10 -43.79
C LEU A 312 75.22 -22.94 -43.63
N ASP A 313 75.35 -24.19 -43.19
CA ASP A 313 74.21 -25.06 -42.91
C ASP A 313 73.51 -24.66 -41.61
N ALA A 314 74.23 -24.25 -40.56
CA ALA A 314 73.62 -23.62 -39.38
C ALA A 314 72.91 -22.31 -39.71
N ALA A 315 73.44 -21.45 -40.58
CA ALA A 315 72.75 -20.22 -41.02
C ALA A 315 71.52 -20.51 -41.88
N ARG A 316 71.51 -21.62 -42.64
CA ARG A 316 70.32 -22.12 -43.34
C ARG A 316 69.29 -22.67 -42.36
N GLU A 317 69.73 -23.44 -41.37
CA GLU A 317 68.87 -23.98 -40.31
C GLU A 317 68.30 -22.88 -39.42
N GLU A 318 69.10 -21.89 -39.02
CA GLU A 318 68.72 -20.69 -38.27
C GLU A 318 67.68 -19.88 -39.06
N ARG A 319 67.92 -19.57 -40.33
CA ARG A 319 66.94 -18.87 -41.17
C ARG A 319 65.65 -19.67 -41.40
N ASN A 320 65.74 -21.00 -41.45
CA ASN A 320 64.56 -21.88 -41.52
C ASN A 320 63.86 -22.02 -40.17
N HIS A 321 64.58 -21.92 -39.06
CA HIS A 321 64.06 -21.95 -37.69
C HIS A 321 63.37 -20.62 -37.36
N GLU A 322 63.97 -19.48 -37.71
CA GLU A 322 63.37 -18.15 -37.65
C GLU A 322 62.07 -18.10 -38.47
N ARG A 323 62.07 -18.62 -39.71
CA ARG A 323 60.84 -18.76 -40.52
C ARG A 323 59.78 -19.64 -39.87
N ARG A 324 60.17 -20.74 -39.22
CA ARG A 324 59.24 -21.61 -38.47
C ARG A 324 58.70 -20.90 -37.23
N GLN A 325 59.54 -20.17 -36.49
CA GLN A 325 59.11 -19.35 -35.34
C GLN A 325 58.18 -18.21 -35.78
N ALA A 326 58.44 -17.55 -36.91
CA ALA A 326 57.55 -16.54 -37.48
C ALA A 326 56.18 -17.17 -37.80
N ALA A 327 56.15 -18.25 -38.58
CA ALA A 327 54.91 -18.96 -38.89
C ALA A 327 54.17 -19.51 -37.65
N GLN A 328 54.90 -19.84 -36.57
CA GLN A 328 54.30 -20.21 -35.28
C GLN A 328 53.66 -18.99 -34.59
N ARG A 329 54.35 -17.85 -34.50
CA ARG A 329 53.79 -16.59 -33.96
C ARG A 329 52.57 -16.12 -34.76
N ASP A 330 52.64 -16.22 -36.09
CA ASP A 330 51.53 -15.86 -36.98
C ASP A 330 50.32 -16.78 -36.77
N ALA A 331 50.55 -18.09 -36.60
CA ALA A 331 49.51 -19.07 -36.29
C ALA A 331 48.92 -18.91 -34.87
N GLU A 332 49.73 -18.52 -33.89
CA GLU A 332 49.27 -18.19 -32.53
C GLU A 332 48.45 -16.89 -32.51
N MET A 333 48.90 -15.86 -33.23
CA MET A 333 48.15 -14.60 -33.39
C MET A 333 46.83 -14.84 -34.13
N ALA A 334 46.81 -15.68 -35.17
CA ALA A 334 45.58 -16.05 -35.88
C ALA A 334 44.56 -16.78 -34.98
N ARG A 335 45.03 -17.60 -34.02
CA ARG A 335 44.17 -18.22 -33.00
C ARG A 335 43.61 -17.16 -32.05
N GLN A 336 44.47 -16.33 -31.45
CA GLN A 336 44.05 -15.26 -30.54
C GLN A 336 43.01 -14.32 -31.17
N LEU A 337 43.18 -13.95 -32.44
CA LEU A 337 42.22 -13.14 -33.19
C LEU A 337 40.87 -13.85 -33.40
N ASN A 338 40.87 -15.18 -33.57
CA ASN A 338 39.64 -15.96 -33.67
C ASN A 338 38.95 -16.13 -32.31
N ASP A 339 39.72 -16.34 -31.22
CA ASP A 339 39.21 -16.41 -29.84
C ASP A 339 38.55 -15.07 -29.43
N ILE A 340 39.21 -13.94 -29.74
CA ILE A 340 38.67 -12.58 -29.51
C ILE A 340 37.38 -12.35 -30.31
N LYS A 341 37.33 -12.82 -31.56
CA LYS A 341 36.14 -12.75 -32.41
C LYS A 341 34.99 -13.59 -31.87
N GLU A 342 35.26 -14.79 -31.36
CA GLU A 342 34.24 -15.66 -30.77
C GLU A 342 33.67 -15.05 -29.48
N GLN A 343 34.53 -14.58 -28.57
CA GLN A 343 34.11 -13.81 -27.39
C GLN A 343 33.31 -12.55 -27.73
N ALA A 344 33.65 -11.85 -28.81
CA ALA A 344 32.88 -10.68 -29.26
C ALA A 344 31.48 -11.08 -29.78
N LEU A 345 31.37 -12.20 -30.52
CA LEU A 345 30.09 -12.73 -30.99
C LEU A 345 29.22 -13.22 -29.82
N ASP A 346 29.80 -13.82 -28.79
CA ASP A 346 29.06 -14.25 -27.60
C ASP A 346 28.54 -13.07 -26.78
N ARG A 347 29.36 -12.02 -26.55
CA ARG A 347 28.87 -10.78 -25.93
C ARG A 347 27.73 -10.12 -26.72
N ILE A 348 27.75 -10.21 -28.05
CA ILE A 348 26.64 -9.74 -28.91
C ILE A 348 25.40 -10.64 -28.74
N ARG A 349 25.56 -11.96 -28.65
CA ARG A 349 24.46 -12.90 -28.39
C ARG A 349 23.82 -12.63 -27.02
N GLU A 350 24.62 -12.53 -25.95
CA GLU A 350 24.21 -12.19 -24.59
C GLU A 350 23.46 -10.84 -24.54
N SER A 351 24.04 -9.79 -25.13
CA SER A 351 23.41 -8.47 -25.23
C SER A 351 22.06 -8.54 -25.97
N SER A 352 21.97 -9.33 -27.04
CA SER A 352 20.71 -9.54 -27.78
C SER A 352 19.66 -10.34 -27.00
N ALA A 353 20.07 -11.20 -26.07
CA ALA A 353 19.18 -11.94 -25.17
C ALA A 353 18.64 -11.01 -24.08
N ALA A 354 19.52 -10.28 -23.38
CA ALA A 354 19.14 -9.29 -22.38
C ALA A 354 18.20 -8.21 -22.96
N ALA A 355 18.44 -7.75 -24.20
CA ALA A 355 17.54 -6.81 -24.88
C ALA A 355 16.11 -7.38 -25.11
N LYS A 356 15.99 -8.68 -25.41
CA LYS A 356 14.69 -9.36 -25.56
C LYS A 356 14.00 -9.55 -24.21
N GLU A 357 14.74 -9.88 -23.16
CA GLU A 357 14.20 -9.99 -21.80
C GLU A 357 13.71 -8.63 -21.30
N VAL A 358 14.46 -7.55 -21.51
CA VAL A 358 14.02 -6.18 -21.19
C VAL A 358 12.76 -5.78 -21.97
N ALA A 359 12.63 -6.19 -23.24
CA ALA A 359 11.41 -5.95 -24.01
C ALA A 359 10.20 -6.72 -23.43
N ALA A 360 10.36 -8.02 -23.14
CA ALA A 360 9.30 -8.85 -22.54
C ALA A 360 8.93 -8.40 -21.12
N LEU A 361 9.88 -7.86 -20.34
CA LEU A 361 9.61 -7.26 -19.04
C LEU A 361 8.82 -5.95 -19.17
N LYS A 362 9.13 -5.08 -20.14
CA LYS A 362 8.34 -3.87 -20.42
C LYS A 362 6.91 -4.18 -20.82
N GLU A 363 6.70 -5.19 -21.67
CA GLU A 363 5.37 -5.65 -22.06
C GLU A 363 4.56 -6.13 -20.84
N ARG A 364 5.17 -6.93 -19.95
CA ARG A 364 4.55 -7.38 -18.70
C ARG A 364 4.26 -6.22 -17.73
N VAL A 365 5.14 -5.22 -17.64
CA VAL A 365 4.91 -4.02 -16.83
C VAL A 365 3.69 -3.25 -17.35
N HIS A 366 3.62 -2.94 -18.65
CA HIS A 366 2.46 -2.24 -19.21
C HIS A 366 1.16 -3.04 -19.10
N ALA A 367 1.21 -4.37 -19.22
CA ALA A 367 0.06 -5.23 -18.94
C ALA A 367 -0.41 -5.13 -17.48
N ALA A 368 0.52 -5.15 -16.52
CA ALA A 368 0.23 -5.02 -15.09
C ALA A 368 -0.22 -3.59 -14.70
N GLU A 369 0.29 -2.55 -15.36
CA GLU A 369 -0.19 -1.17 -15.21
C GLU A 369 -1.65 -1.05 -15.68
N HIS A 370 -1.98 -1.58 -16.86
CA HIS A 370 -3.35 -1.63 -17.35
C HIS A 370 -4.28 -2.49 -16.47
N GLU A 371 -3.79 -3.55 -15.82
CA GLU A 371 -4.58 -4.32 -14.86
C GLU A 371 -4.80 -3.56 -13.54
N ARG A 372 -3.75 -2.94 -12.99
CA ARG A 372 -3.83 -2.04 -11.82
C ARG A 372 -4.87 -0.94 -12.04
N ASP A 373 -4.86 -0.30 -13.21
CA ASP A 373 -5.74 0.82 -13.50
C ASP A 373 -7.20 0.36 -13.64
N ARG A 374 -7.47 -0.77 -14.32
CA ARG A 374 -8.81 -1.40 -14.34
C ARG A 374 -9.30 -1.83 -12.95
N LEU A 375 -8.40 -2.27 -12.07
CA LEU A 375 -8.74 -2.61 -10.68
C LEU A 375 -9.05 -1.37 -9.86
N ARG A 376 -8.36 -0.25 -10.13
CA ARG A 376 -8.64 1.06 -9.53
C ARG A 376 -10.02 1.56 -9.95
N ASP A 377 -10.34 1.58 -11.25
CA ASP A 377 -11.65 2.01 -11.77
C ASP A 377 -12.80 1.26 -11.07
N ARG A 378 -12.64 -0.06 -10.90
CA ARG A 378 -13.60 -0.93 -10.18
C ARG A 378 -13.69 -0.66 -8.68
N MET A 379 -12.61 -0.23 -8.03
CA MET A 379 -12.68 0.18 -6.62
C MET A 379 -13.44 1.50 -6.48
N GLU A 380 -13.20 2.46 -7.36
CA GLU A 380 -13.91 3.75 -7.36
C GLU A 380 -15.42 3.56 -7.67
N GLU A 381 -15.79 2.62 -8.56
CA GLU A 381 -17.17 2.17 -8.79
C GLU A 381 -17.82 1.55 -7.53
N MET A 382 -17.14 0.57 -6.90
CA MET A 382 -17.62 -0.10 -5.68
C MET A 382 -17.75 0.84 -4.47
N GLU A 383 -16.90 1.87 -4.35
CA GLU A 383 -17.03 2.91 -3.31
C GLU A 383 -18.24 3.81 -3.54
N GLY A 384 -18.63 4.03 -4.80
CA GLY A 384 -19.90 4.63 -5.20
C GLY A 384 -21.10 3.82 -4.70
N ASP A 385 -21.18 2.53 -5.06
CA ASP A 385 -22.23 1.61 -4.63
C ASP A 385 -22.38 1.54 -3.10
N VAL A 386 -21.26 1.46 -2.39
CA VAL A 386 -21.25 1.45 -0.91
C VAL A 386 -21.77 2.78 -0.33
N SER A 387 -21.52 3.90 -1.01
CA SER A 387 -21.99 5.22 -0.61
C SER A 387 -23.48 5.41 -0.87
N ASP A 388 -23.99 4.96 -2.02
CA ASP A 388 -25.42 4.95 -2.32
C ASP A 388 -26.18 3.98 -1.41
N HIS A 389 -25.60 2.83 -1.06
CA HIS A 389 -26.21 1.91 -0.10
C HIS A 389 -26.17 2.44 1.35
N ARG A 390 -25.23 3.34 1.71
CA ARG A 390 -25.30 4.12 2.97
C ARG A 390 -26.42 5.15 2.90
N GLU A 391 -26.55 5.87 1.78
CA GLU A 391 -27.57 6.90 1.59
C GLU A 391 -29.00 6.33 1.56
N LEU A 392 -29.22 5.21 0.87
CA LEU A 392 -30.50 4.49 0.86
C LEU A 392 -30.93 4.09 2.27
N ARG A 393 -30.00 3.63 3.11
CA ARG A 393 -30.27 3.30 4.53
C ARG A 393 -30.62 4.53 5.36
N ARG A 394 -29.97 5.68 5.15
CA ARG A 394 -30.37 6.96 5.78
C ARG A 394 -31.79 7.37 5.37
N ARG A 395 -32.14 7.24 4.08
CA ARG A 395 -33.49 7.53 3.56
C ARG A 395 -34.55 6.57 4.13
N MET A 396 -34.20 5.29 4.29
CA MET A 396 -35.06 4.29 4.92
C MET A 396 -35.35 4.64 6.39
N GLN A 397 -34.31 4.95 7.17
CA GLN A 397 -34.45 5.36 8.58
C GLN A 397 -35.33 6.62 8.73
N LEU A 398 -35.11 7.64 7.88
CA LEU A 398 -35.96 8.84 7.85
C LEU A 398 -37.42 8.53 7.45
N ALA A 399 -37.66 7.49 6.65
CA ALA A 399 -39.01 7.03 6.32
C ALA A 399 -39.66 6.26 7.49
N GLU A 400 -38.90 5.40 8.19
CA GLU A 400 -39.34 4.68 9.40
C GLU A 400 -39.68 5.64 10.55
N GLU A 401 -38.84 6.65 10.79
CA GLU A 401 -39.11 7.73 11.75
C GLU A 401 -40.41 8.47 11.42
N ARG A 402 -40.60 8.86 10.15
CA ARG A 402 -41.84 9.51 9.68
C ARG A 402 -43.05 8.60 9.82
N ALA A 403 -42.94 7.32 9.46
CA ALA A 403 -44.02 6.34 9.58
C ALA A 403 -44.42 6.13 11.05
N SER A 404 -43.46 5.92 11.95
CA SER A 404 -43.74 5.78 13.39
C SER A 404 -44.30 7.08 14.00
N GLY A 405 -43.88 8.25 13.50
CA GLY A 405 -44.43 9.55 13.87
C GLY A 405 -45.85 9.81 13.36
N LEU A 406 -46.24 9.18 12.24
CA LEU A 406 -47.62 9.17 11.72
C LEU A 406 -48.49 8.16 12.46
N GLN A 407 -48.00 6.94 12.74
CA GLN A 407 -48.73 5.95 13.55
C GLN A 407 -49.08 6.53 14.93
N LYS A 408 -48.09 7.10 15.63
CA LYS A 408 -48.31 7.81 16.91
C LYS A 408 -49.30 8.98 16.83
N LYS A 409 -49.60 9.52 15.64
CA LYS A 409 -50.69 10.50 15.45
C LYS A 409 -52.02 9.80 15.25
N ALA A 410 -52.09 8.75 14.42
CA ALA A 410 -53.27 7.91 14.25
C ALA A 410 -53.76 7.33 15.58
N ASP A 411 -52.87 6.71 16.37
CA ASP A 411 -53.19 6.15 17.70
C ASP A 411 -53.86 7.20 18.64
N ARG A 412 -53.44 8.47 18.54
CA ARG A 412 -54.02 9.58 19.31
C ARG A 412 -55.36 10.06 18.76
N CYS A 413 -55.56 10.01 17.44
CA CYS A 413 -56.85 10.28 16.81
C CYS A 413 -57.86 9.19 17.18
N GLU A 414 -57.50 7.91 17.06
CA GLU A 414 -58.34 6.78 17.47
C GLU A 414 -58.74 6.87 18.95
N LEU A 415 -57.79 7.18 19.84
CA LEU A 415 -58.07 7.41 21.27
C LEU A 415 -58.96 8.64 21.52
N ALA A 416 -58.88 9.69 20.70
CA ALA A 416 -59.76 10.84 20.78
C ALA A 416 -61.18 10.52 20.29
N GLU A 417 -61.31 9.80 19.19
CA GLU A 417 -62.62 9.32 18.70
C GLU A 417 -63.29 8.35 19.67
N ALA A 418 -62.53 7.43 20.28
CA ALA A 418 -63.06 6.51 21.29
C ALA A 418 -63.62 7.27 22.51
N LYS A 419 -62.93 8.35 22.93
CA LYS A 419 -63.43 9.26 23.98
C LYS A 419 -64.65 10.06 23.54
N LEU A 420 -64.70 10.50 22.28
CA LEU A 420 -65.85 11.22 21.72
C LEU A 420 -67.09 10.31 21.70
N ARG A 421 -66.98 9.09 21.13
CA ARG A 421 -68.08 8.10 21.12
C ARG A 421 -68.59 7.76 22.51
N ALA A 422 -67.69 7.65 23.50
CA ALA A 422 -68.07 7.43 24.90
C ALA A 422 -68.80 8.65 25.51
N ALA A 423 -68.39 9.88 25.18
CA ALA A 423 -69.09 11.09 25.60
C ALA A 423 -70.46 11.25 24.92
N GLU A 424 -70.58 10.90 23.64
CA GLU A 424 -71.83 10.88 22.88
C GLU A 424 -72.83 9.86 23.45
N ALA A 425 -72.37 8.63 23.76
CA ALA A 425 -73.19 7.63 24.43
C ALA A 425 -73.67 8.08 25.82
N ASN A 426 -72.80 8.72 26.61
CA ASN A 426 -73.19 9.30 27.90
C ASN A 426 -74.20 10.44 27.75
N ALA A 427 -74.08 11.28 26.72
CA ALA A 427 -75.05 12.33 26.43
C ALA A 427 -76.42 11.76 26.01
N GLN A 428 -76.44 10.67 25.24
CA GLN A 428 -77.66 9.93 24.89
C GLN A 428 -78.32 9.33 26.14
N ASN A 429 -77.56 8.67 27.02
CA ASN A 429 -78.08 8.14 28.28
C ASN A 429 -78.72 9.24 29.15
N LEU A 430 -78.06 10.39 29.31
CA LEU A 430 -78.60 11.53 30.06
C LEU A 430 -79.85 12.15 29.40
N GLN A 431 -79.94 12.13 28.07
CA GLN A 431 -81.13 12.56 27.33
C GLN A 431 -82.29 11.56 27.53
N GLU A 432 -82.02 10.25 27.55
CA GLU A 432 -83.01 9.22 27.85
C GLU A 432 -83.52 9.32 29.29
N GLU A 433 -82.62 9.42 30.28
CA GLU A 433 -82.96 9.64 31.70
C GLU A 433 -83.85 10.88 31.87
N ARG A 434 -83.48 12.00 31.23
CA ARG A 434 -84.30 13.23 31.23
C ARG A 434 -85.67 13.00 30.59
N SER A 435 -85.76 12.23 29.50
CA SER A 435 -87.04 11.89 28.87
C SER A 435 -87.93 11.02 29.78
N GLN A 436 -87.32 10.08 30.52
CA GLN A 436 -88.02 9.24 31.50
C GLN A 436 -88.48 10.07 32.70
N ALA A 437 -87.66 11.01 33.18
CA ALA A 437 -88.04 11.94 34.25
C ALA A 437 -89.24 12.82 33.83
N HIS A 438 -89.23 13.36 32.60
CA HIS A 438 -90.38 14.10 32.07
C HIS A 438 -91.65 13.24 31.96
N LYS A 439 -91.56 11.98 31.50
CA LYS A 439 -92.70 11.05 31.47
C LYS A 439 -93.27 10.80 32.88
N ARG A 440 -92.42 10.50 33.87
CA ARG A 440 -92.85 10.29 35.28
C ARG A 440 -93.50 11.55 35.88
N LEU A 441 -93.02 12.74 35.54
CA LEU A 441 -93.64 14.01 35.96
C LEU A 441 -94.99 14.25 35.27
N GLN A 442 -95.12 13.92 33.98
CA GLN A 442 -96.40 13.99 33.27
C GLN A 442 -97.41 13.02 33.88
N GLU A 443 -97.05 11.75 34.09
CA GLU A 443 -97.91 10.76 34.75
C GLU A 443 -98.35 11.20 36.15
N MET A 444 -97.46 11.82 36.93
CA MET A 444 -97.80 12.40 38.24
C MET A 444 -98.80 13.55 38.10
N THR A 445 -98.62 14.42 37.11
CA THR A 445 -99.49 15.56 36.82
C THR A 445 -100.88 15.09 36.38
N GLU A 446 -100.96 14.08 35.53
CA GLU A 446 -102.21 13.44 35.09
C GLU A 446 -102.94 12.78 36.27
N LYS A 447 -102.23 12.09 37.16
CA LYS A 447 -102.80 11.51 38.41
C LYS A 447 -103.33 12.60 39.35
N LEU A 448 -102.61 13.72 39.51
CA LEU A 448 -103.06 14.86 40.32
C LEU A 448 -104.28 15.57 39.72
N LEU A 449 -104.33 15.72 38.38
CA LEU A 449 -105.51 16.24 37.67
C LEU A 449 -106.71 15.30 37.83
N HIS A 450 -106.50 13.98 37.77
CA HIS A 450 -107.57 13.00 37.97
C HIS A 450 -108.16 13.11 39.38
N VAL A 451 -107.33 13.06 40.43
CA VAL A 451 -107.76 13.23 41.83
C VAL A 451 -108.42 14.60 42.07
N THR A 452 -107.98 15.65 41.37
CA THR A 452 -108.62 16.97 41.43
C THR A 452 -110.02 16.95 40.81
N ASN A 453 -110.18 16.30 39.66
CA ASN A 453 -111.49 16.13 39.01
C ASN A 453 -112.43 15.24 39.85
N GLU A 454 -111.95 14.16 40.46
CA GLU A 454 -112.72 13.32 41.38
C GLU A 454 -113.20 14.13 42.60
N LYS A 455 -112.30 14.92 43.21
CA LYS A 455 -112.63 15.83 44.30
C LYS A 455 -113.69 16.86 43.88
N ASP A 456 -113.54 17.49 42.73
CA ASP A 456 -114.50 18.48 42.23
C ASP A 456 -115.87 17.86 41.89
N VAL A 457 -115.90 16.60 41.46
CA VAL A 457 -117.15 15.84 41.31
C VAL A 457 -117.79 15.57 42.68
N LEU A 458 -117.02 15.11 43.66
CA LEU A 458 -117.53 14.86 45.03
C LEU A 458 -118.08 16.14 45.68
N VAL A 459 -117.36 17.26 45.58
CA VAL A 459 -117.78 18.58 46.09
C VAL A 459 -119.06 19.12 45.42
N ARG A 460 -119.43 18.62 44.24
CA ARG A 460 -120.70 18.97 43.56
C ARG A 460 -121.86 18.01 43.89
N HIS A 461 -121.59 16.89 44.56
CA HIS A 461 -122.60 15.90 44.98
C HIS A 461 -122.87 15.93 46.50
N SER A 462 -122.19 16.81 47.24
CA SER A 462 -122.35 17.09 48.67
C SER A 462 -123.00 18.44 48.91
#